data_AF-A0A6I7QEK2-F1
#
_entry.id   AF-A0A6I7QEK2-F1
#
_cell.length_a   1.000
_cell.length_b   1.000
_cell.length_c   1.000
_cell.angle_alpha   90.00
_cell.angle_beta   90.00
_cell.angle_gamma   90.00
#
_symmetry.space_group_name_H-M   'P 1'
#
loop_
_entity.id
_entity.type
_entity.pdbx_description
1 polymer ?
#
loop_
_entity_poly.entity_id
_entity_poly.type
_entity_poly.pdbx_seq_one_letter_code
_entity_poly.pdbx_strand_id
1 'polypeptide(L)' 'TSDHGVSEAIYLNDPDGNGVELYRDRPKEDWNYLEDGSIEMVTDPLDLQDLLSELDNE' A
#
# COMPACT_ATOMS: atom_id res chain seq x y z
N THR A 1 9.01 -1.11 0.28
CA THR A 1 7.67 -0.52 0.24
C THR A 1 6.96 -1.11 -0.96
N SER A 2 5.64 -1.27 -0.90
CA SER A 2 4.87 -1.93 -1.96
C SER A 2 3.48 -1.31 -2.06
N ASP A 3 2.95 -1.24 -3.27
CA ASP A 3 1.54 -1.04 -3.58
C ASP A 3 0.96 -2.36 -4.07
N HIS A 4 -0.15 -2.79 -3.47
CA HIS A 4 -0.83 -4.04 -3.79
C HIS A 4 -2.12 -3.84 -4.60
N GLY A 5 -2.45 -2.60 -4.97
CA GLY A 5 -3.69 -2.22 -5.66
C GLY A 5 -4.90 -2.09 -4.73
N VAL A 6 -4.86 -2.74 -3.57
CA VAL A 6 -5.86 -2.64 -2.50
C VAL A 6 -5.32 -2.03 -1.21
N SER A 7 -4.01 -2.03 -1.04
CA SER A 7 -3.32 -1.50 0.12
C SER A 7 -1.90 -1.06 -0.22
N GLU A 8 -1.41 -0.10 0.55
CA GLU A 8 -0.05 0.41 0.48
C GLU A 8 0.71 -0.02 1.74
N ALA A 9 1.96 -0.45 1.58
CA ALA A 9 2.73 -1.04 2.66
C ALA A 9 4.19 -0.55 2.72
N ILE A 10 4.67 -0.36 3.95
CA ILE A 10 6.06 -0.11 4.30
C ILE A 10 6.58 -1.27 5.15
N TYR A 11 7.76 -1.76 4.79
CA TYR A 11 8.45 -2.84 5.49
C TYR A 11 9.71 -2.27 6.14
N LEU A 12 9.91 -2.62 7.41
CA LEU A 12 11.07 -2.22 8.19
C LEU A 12 11.48 -3.37 9.13
N ASN A 13 12.68 -3.27 9.67
CA ASN A 13 13.10 -4.16 10.76
C ASN A 13 13.01 -3.39 12.08
N ASP A 14 12.49 -4.04 13.12
CA ASP A 14 12.62 -3.54 14.48
C ASP A 14 14.08 -3.67 14.99
N PRO A 15 14.42 -3.12 16.17
CA PRO A 15 15.78 -3.22 16.71
C PRO A 15 16.27 -4.65 16.99
N ASP A 16 15.35 -5.61 17.14
CA ASP A 16 15.65 -7.03 17.35
C ASP A 16 15.80 -7.80 16.03
N GLY A 17 15.56 -7.14 14.89
CA GLY A 17 15.65 -7.71 13.55
C GLY A 17 14.40 -8.44 13.08
N ASN A 18 13.26 -8.28 13.76
CA ASN A 18 11.98 -8.79 13.28
C ASN A 18 11.46 -7.91 12.15
N GLY A 19 11.00 -8.54 11.07
CA GLY A 19 10.32 -7.84 9.98
C GLY A 19 8.96 -7.33 10.44
N VAL A 20 8.72 -6.02 10.28
CA VAL A 20 7.46 -5.35 10.55
C VAL A 20 6.91 -4.79 9.24
N GLU A 21 5.63 -5.06 9.01
CA GLU A 21 4.85 -4.48 7.91
C GLU A 21 3.84 -3.50 8.49
N LEU A 22 3.89 -2.26 8.04
CA LEU A 22 2.88 -1.24 8.27
C LEU A 22 2.13 -1.05 6.97
N TYR A 23 0.84 -1.35 6.95
CA TYR A 23 0.01 -1.20 5.76
C TYR A 23 -1.25 -0.39 6.06
N ARG A 24 -1.80 0.20 5.00
CA ARG A 24 -3.09 0.88 5.00
C ARG A 24 -3.88 0.43 3.77
N ASP A 25 -5.14 0.07 3.98
CA ASP A 25 -6.05 -0.22 2.88
C ASP A 25 -6.45 1.07 2.14
N ARG A 26 -6.51 0.98 0.81
CA ARG A 26 -7.23 1.97 -0.02
C ARG A 26 -8.73 1.87 0.27
N PRO A 27 -9.50 2.96 0.13
CA PRO A 27 -10.96 2.86 0.11
C PRO A 27 -11.43 1.75 -0.85
N LYS A 28 -12.38 0.92 -0.42
CA LYS A 28 -12.84 -0.23 -1.22
C LYS A 28 -13.44 0.16 -2.56
N GLU A 29 -13.93 1.39 -2.68
CA GLU A 29 -14.45 1.95 -3.93
C GLU A 29 -13.35 2.18 -4.99
N ASP A 30 -12.09 2.24 -4.58
CA ASP A 30 -10.93 2.39 -5.46
C ASP A 30 -10.31 1.04 -5.86
N TRP A 31 -10.86 -0.08 -5.38
CA TRP A 31 -10.33 -1.41 -5.70
C TRP A 31 -10.75 -1.83 -7.10
N ASN A 32 -9.81 -2.38 -7.85
CA ASN A 32 -10.09 -2.96 -9.17
C ASN A 32 -10.58 -4.41 -9.02
N TYR A 33 -11.66 -4.74 -9.73
CA TYR A 33 -12.25 -6.06 -9.78
C TYR A 33 -12.18 -6.61 -11.20
N LEU A 34 -11.80 -7.88 -11.32
CA LEU A 34 -11.82 -8.62 -12.58
C LEU A 34 -13.26 -8.98 -12.99
N GLU A 35 -13.45 -9.40 -14.24
CA GLU A 35 -14.79 -9.74 -14.78
C GLU A 35 -15.49 -10.87 -13.99
N ASP A 36 -14.74 -11.74 -13.33
CA ASP A 36 -15.24 -12.82 -12.49
C ASP A 36 -15.58 -12.40 -11.05
N GLY A 37 -15.37 -11.12 -10.71
CA GLY A 37 -15.63 -10.54 -9.40
C GLY A 37 -14.50 -10.73 -8.39
N SER A 38 -13.36 -11.31 -8.78
CA SER A 38 -12.16 -11.35 -7.94
C SER A 38 -11.44 -9.99 -7.93
N ILE A 39 -10.60 -9.76 -6.91
CA ILE A 39 -9.82 -8.53 -6.79
C ILE A 39 -8.57 -8.65 -7.65
N GLU A 40 -8.27 -7.60 -8.41
CA GLU A 40 -7.00 -7.47 -9.11
C GLU A 40 -5.90 -7.07 -8.11
N MET A 41 -5.02 -8.02 -7.80
CA MET A 41 -3.85 -7.77 -6.94
C MET A 41 -2.65 -7.42 -7.80
N VAL A 42 -1.92 -6.36 -7.43
CA VAL A 42 -0.66 -5.98 -8.08
C VAL A 42 0.49 -6.02 -7.08
N THR A 43 1.72 -5.82 -7.55
CA THR A 43 2.89 -5.64 -6.70
C THR A 43 3.78 -4.60 -7.37
N ASP A 44 3.45 -3.35 -7.10
CA ASP A 44 4.11 -2.20 -7.70
C ASP A 44 4.96 -1.45 -6.66
N PRO A 45 5.96 -0.69 -7.10
CA PRO A 45 6.67 0.22 -6.21
C PRO A 45 5.71 1.27 -5.64
N LEU A 46 5.72 1.45 -4.32
CA LEU A 46 4.95 2.53 -3.67
C LEU A 46 5.47 3.91 -4.13
N ASP A 47 4.56 4.82 -4.48
CA ASP A 47 4.90 6.21 -4.77
C ASP A 47 5.20 6.98 -3.49
N LEU A 48 6.50 7.10 -3.18
CA LEU A 48 6.96 7.78 -1.98
C LEU A 48 6.79 9.30 -2.05
N GLN A 49 6.81 9.87 -3.26
CA GLN A 49 6.70 11.32 -3.41
C GLN A 49 5.27 11.78 -3.17
N ASP A 50 4.31 11.02 -3.70
CA ASP A 50 2.88 11.20 -3.44
C ASP A 50 2.57 11.04 -1.95
N LEU A 51 3.03 9.95 -1.33
CA LEU A 51 2.82 9.70 0.10
C LEU A 51 3.39 10.81 1.00
N LEU A 52 4.58 11.33 0.68
CA LEU A 52 5.19 12.42 1.44
C LEU A 52 4.42 13.74 1.27
N SER A 53 3.78 13.96 0.12
CA SER A 53 3.01 15.18 -0.15
C SER A 53 1.76 15.31 0.71
N GLU A 54 1.24 14.22 1.27
CA GLU A 54 0.13 14.24 2.23
C GLU A 54 0.45 15.03 3.51
N LEU A 55 1.73 15.21 3.84
CA LEU A 55 2.16 16.05 4.97
C LEU A 55 1.95 17.55 4.70
N ASP A 56 1.89 17.96 3.43
CA ASP A 56 1.73 19.36 3.02
C ASP A 56 0.24 19.75 2.86
N ASN A 57 -0.68 18.79 2.93
CA ASN A 57 -2.13 18.97 2.75
C ASN A 57 -2.87 19.43 4.04
N GLU A 58 -2.18 20.04 5.01
CA GLU A 58 -2.76 20.58 6.26
C GLU A 58 -3.46 21.94 6.12
#